data_AF-A0A7W8RHQ7-F1
#
_entry.id   AF-A0A7W8RHQ7-F1
#
_cell.length_a   1.000
_cell.length_b   1.000
_cell.length_c   1.000
_cell.angle_alpha   90.00
_cell.angle_beta   90.00
_cell.angle_gamma   90.00
#
_symmetry.space_group_name_H-M   'P 1'
#
loop_
_entity.id
_entity.type
_entity.pdbx_description
1 polymer ?
#
loop_
_entity_poly.entity_id
_entity_poly.type
_entity_poly.pdbx_seq_one_letter_code
_entity_poly.pdbx_strand_id
1 'polypeptide(L)'
;MASAYGAQSAVSAATAESGTKVYQMLAKGNTSLFLDVWPLHMFYKKFGLARLKRCLPERKLLRGSVLWPIENSVPFAEERPQILSAFSAIDSGRIADGVKDLAIHEQINILQPAMYNDPTFALLMRANQFAWALHIPTGSAREIQLAFANQCTVTGANAKNERFSKEPLANLADPQQRMAFVLRAAQRFDQLLHDPLKKYDVENSLYLIAHAR
;
A
#
# COMPACT_ATOMS: atom_id res chain seq x y z
N MET A 1 7.84 49.28 6.23
CA MET A 1 6.70 48.45 5.74
C MET A 1 7.02 48.02 4.32
N ALA A 2 6.55 46.83 3.91
CA ALA A 2 7.01 45.98 2.79
C ALA A 2 8.12 45.00 3.22
N SER A 3 8.01 43.67 3.10
CA SER A 3 6.95 42.80 2.58
C SER A 3 7.07 41.43 3.28
N ALA A 4 6.05 41.02 4.02
CA ALA A 4 5.88 39.65 4.53
C ALA A 4 5.02 38.77 3.59
N TYR A 5 4.62 39.30 2.43
CA TYR A 5 3.72 38.63 1.47
C TYR A 5 4.43 37.61 0.54
N GLY A 6 5.76 37.50 0.58
CA GLY A 6 6.52 36.57 -0.27
C GLY A 6 6.72 35.17 0.32
N ALA A 7 6.65 35.02 1.65
CA ALA A 7 6.91 33.74 2.31
C ALA A 7 5.68 32.83 2.36
N GLN A 8 4.47 33.40 2.47
CA GLN A 8 3.22 32.62 2.50
C GLN A 8 2.83 32.02 1.15
N SER A 9 3.17 32.70 0.05
CA SER A 9 2.91 32.22 -1.32
C SER A 9 3.86 31.08 -1.74
N ALA A 10 5.11 31.10 -1.28
CA ALA A 10 6.07 30.00 -1.51
C ALA A 10 5.71 28.74 -0.70
N VAL A 11 5.23 28.90 0.54
CA VAL A 11 4.76 27.77 1.37
C VAL A 11 3.48 27.16 0.81
N SER A 12 2.53 27.97 0.31
CA SER A 12 1.30 27.45 -0.30
C SER A 12 1.52 26.73 -1.63
N ALA A 13 2.42 27.26 -2.48
CA ALA A 13 2.79 26.61 -3.74
C ALA A 13 3.58 25.31 -3.49
N ALA A 14 4.53 25.33 -2.55
CA ALA A 14 5.28 24.13 -2.14
C ALA A 14 4.36 23.05 -1.56
N THR A 15 3.31 23.39 -0.80
CA THR A 15 2.32 22.41 -0.31
C THR A 15 1.43 21.83 -1.41
N ALA A 16 1.06 22.62 -2.43
CA ALA A 16 0.24 22.13 -3.53
C ALA A 16 1.02 21.21 -4.48
N GLU A 17 2.26 21.58 -4.83
CA GLU A 17 3.15 20.76 -5.65
C GLU A 17 3.58 19.49 -4.91
N SER A 18 3.93 19.59 -3.62
CA SER A 18 4.22 18.44 -2.78
C SER A 18 3.02 17.50 -2.64
N GLY A 19 1.82 18.06 -2.41
CA GLY A 19 0.58 17.29 -2.36
C GLY A 19 0.28 16.58 -3.68
N THR A 20 0.49 17.26 -4.81
CA THR A 20 0.33 16.68 -6.15
C THR A 20 1.31 15.53 -6.38
N LYS A 21 2.59 15.71 -6.02
CA LYS A 21 3.59 14.64 -6.14
C LYS A 21 3.23 13.42 -5.28
N VAL A 22 2.81 13.63 -4.03
CA VAL A 22 2.37 12.54 -3.15
C VAL A 22 1.17 11.80 -3.76
N TYR A 23 0.15 12.54 -4.20
CA TYR A 23 -1.05 11.95 -4.82
C TYR A 23 -0.69 11.14 -6.08
N GLN A 24 0.11 11.70 -6.97
CA GLN A 24 0.54 11.03 -8.20
C GLN A 24 1.33 9.75 -7.90
N MET A 25 2.26 9.79 -6.95
CA MET A 25 3.07 8.63 -6.58
C MET A 25 2.22 7.52 -5.95
N LEU A 26 1.28 7.86 -5.06
CA LEU A 26 0.33 6.91 -4.49
C LEU A 26 -0.58 6.30 -5.57
N ALA A 27 -1.15 7.13 -6.45
CA ALA A 27 -1.97 6.66 -7.56
C ALA A 27 -1.19 5.73 -8.50
N LYS A 28 0.04 6.09 -8.83
CA LYS A 28 0.96 5.29 -9.64
C LYS A 28 1.24 3.93 -9.01
N GLY A 29 1.59 3.91 -7.72
CA GLY A 29 1.82 2.68 -6.97
C GLY A 29 0.60 1.77 -6.92
N ASN A 30 -0.55 2.30 -6.54
CA ASN A 30 -1.80 1.54 -6.47
C ASN A 30 -2.19 0.96 -7.83
N THR A 31 -2.05 1.74 -8.90
CA THR A 31 -2.29 1.29 -10.27
C THR A 31 -1.34 0.15 -10.65
N SER A 32 -0.04 0.28 -10.34
CA SER A 32 0.94 -0.77 -10.60
C SER A 32 0.67 -2.06 -9.83
N LEU A 33 0.31 -1.98 -8.54
CA LEU A 33 -0.09 -3.16 -7.77
C LEU A 33 -1.32 -3.82 -8.38
N PHE A 34 -2.33 -3.04 -8.78
CA PHE A 34 -3.51 -3.57 -9.44
C PHE A 34 -3.16 -4.28 -10.75
N LEU A 35 -2.30 -3.70 -11.59
CA LEU A 35 -1.94 -4.30 -12.88
C LEU A 35 -1.02 -5.53 -12.76
N ASP A 36 -0.26 -5.66 -11.68
CA ASP A 36 0.62 -6.82 -11.48
C ASP A 36 -0.01 -7.92 -10.60
N VAL A 37 -0.45 -7.56 -9.39
CA VAL A 37 -0.82 -8.49 -8.32
C VAL A 37 -2.22 -9.06 -8.50
N TRP A 38 -3.18 -8.23 -8.89
CA TRP A 38 -4.57 -8.68 -9.05
C TRP A 38 -4.71 -9.74 -10.15
N PRO A 39 -4.13 -9.58 -11.36
CA PRO A 39 -4.12 -10.64 -12.37
C PRO A 39 -3.49 -11.94 -11.88
N LEU A 40 -2.43 -11.89 -11.06
CA LEU A 40 -1.82 -13.10 -10.48
C LEU A 40 -2.82 -13.86 -9.60
N HIS A 41 -3.52 -13.15 -8.70
CA HIS A 41 -4.55 -13.74 -7.84
C HIS A 41 -5.71 -14.31 -8.65
N MET A 42 -6.21 -13.56 -9.63
CA MET A 42 -7.33 -14.00 -10.47
C MET A 42 -6.96 -15.20 -11.35
N PHE A 43 -5.74 -15.23 -11.88
CA PHE A 43 -5.23 -16.36 -12.63
C PHE A 43 -5.08 -17.60 -11.74
N TYR A 44 -4.47 -17.45 -10.56
CA TYR A 44 -4.36 -18.53 -9.57
C TYR A 44 -5.73 -19.07 -9.17
N LYS A 45 -6.68 -18.20 -8.81
CA LYS A 45 -8.05 -18.57 -8.44
C LYS A 45 -8.76 -19.36 -9.55
N LYS A 46 -8.53 -19.00 -10.81
CA LYS A 46 -9.20 -19.64 -11.96
C LYS A 46 -8.53 -20.93 -12.42
N PHE A 47 -7.21 -21.02 -12.37
CA PHE A 47 -6.44 -22.08 -13.03
C PHE A 47 -5.52 -22.89 -12.10
N GLY A 48 -5.36 -22.49 -10.84
CA GLY A 48 -4.57 -23.17 -9.82
C GLY A 48 -3.04 -22.97 -9.96
N LEU A 49 -2.31 -23.48 -8.96
CA LEU A 49 -0.87 -23.31 -8.82
C LEU A 49 -0.07 -23.89 -10.00
N ALA A 50 -0.45 -25.08 -10.47
CA ALA A 50 0.28 -25.77 -11.52
C ALA A 50 0.29 -24.98 -12.84
N ARG A 51 -0.84 -24.36 -13.20
CA ARG A 51 -0.91 -23.50 -14.38
C ARG A 51 -0.21 -22.17 -14.14
N LEU A 52 -0.35 -21.58 -12.96
CA LEU A 52 0.37 -20.35 -12.61
C LEU A 52 1.88 -20.52 -12.77
N LYS A 53 2.46 -21.59 -12.20
CA LYS A 53 3.90 -21.90 -12.31
C LYS A 53 4.38 -21.95 -13.76
N ARG A 54 3.59 -22.59 -14.63
CA ARG A 54 3.92 -22.75 -16.04
C ARG A 54 3.86 -21.43 -16.82
N CYS A 55 2.82 -20.63 -16.57
CA CYS A 55 2.54 -19.43 -17.36
C CYS A 55 3.12 -18.14 -16.75
N LEU A 56 3.62 -18.16 -15.52
CA LEU A 56 4.21 -16.98 -14.88
C LEU A 56 5.34 -16.34 -15.74
N PRO A 57 6.28 -17.12 -16.31
CA PRO A 57 7.34 -16.57 -17.18
C PRO A 57 6.82 -15.88 -18.44
N GLU A 58 5.64 -16.28 -18.93
CA GLU A 58 5.05 -15.77 -20.17
C GLU A 58 4.46 -14.37 -19.99
N ARG A 59 4.23 -13.91 -18.76
CA ARG A 59 3.66 -12.58 -18.48
C ARG A 59 4.49 -11.45 -19.10
N LYS A 60 5.82 -11.61 -19.20
CA LYS A 60 6.71 -10.63 -19.85
C LYS A 60 6.42 -10.42 -21.34
N LEU A 61 5.76 -11.37 -22.00
CA LEU A 61 5.34 -11.26 -23.41
C LEU A 61 4.23 -10.21 -23.59
N LEU A 62 3.57 -9.79 -22.51
CA LEU A 62 2.56 -8.73 -22.53
C LEU A 62 3.16 -7.32 -22.41
N ARG A 63 4.50 -7.18 -22.35
CA ARG A 63 5.18 -5.88 -22.36
C ARG A 63 4.79 -5.09 -23.61
N GLY A 64 4.58 -3.78 -23.44
CA GLY A 64 4.06 -2.91 -24.50
C GLY A 64 2.54 -3.02 -24.75
N SER A 65 1.87 -4.08 -24.26
CA SER A 65 0.41 -4.21 -24.32
C SER A 65 -0.29 -3.79 -23.02
N VAL A 66 0.46 -3.65 -21.93
CA VAL A 66 -0.03 -3.20 -20.62
C VAL A 66 0.52 -1.81 -20.36
N LEU A 67 -0.35 -0.86 -20.02
CA LEU A 67 0.06 0.47 -19.57
C LEU A 67 0.75 0.35 -18.22
N TRP A 68 2.08 0.29 -18.21
CA TRP A 68 2.87 0.07 -17.00
C TRP A 68 3.56 1.35 -16.54
N PRO A 69 2.98 2.12 -15.59
CA PRO A 69 3.42 3.48 -15.34
C PRO A 69 4.79 3.57 -14.64
N ILE A 70 5.29 2.47 -14.07
CA ILE A 70 6.56 2.39 -13.33
C ILE A 70 7.68 1.69 -14.12
N GLU A 71 7.54 1.53 -15.44
CA GLU A 71 8.48 0.77 -16.29
C GLU A 71 9.94 1.20 -16.14
N ASN A 72 10.19 2.50 -15.98
CA ASN A 72 11.53 3.06 -15.81
C ASN A 72 12.21 2.62 -14.50
N SER A 73 11.45 2.17 -13.51
CA SER A 73 11.95 1.76 -12.19
C SER A 73 11.83 0.27 -11.95
N VAL A 74 10.80 -0.36 -12.50
CA VAL A 74 10.48 -1.78 -12.33
C VAL A 74 10.02 -2.31 -13.68
N PRO A 75 10.72 -3.29 -14.30
CA PRO A 75 10.24 -3.92 -15.52
C PRO A 75 8.91 -4.63 -15.31
N PHE A 76 7.98 -4.51 -16.27
CA PHE A 76 6.71 -5.22 -16.17
C PHE A 76 6.91 -6.74 -16.16
N ALA A 77 6.16 -7.41 -15.28
CA ALA A 77 6.09 -8.86 -15.17
C ALA A 77 7.45 -9.56 -15.01
N GLU A 78 8.39 -8.92 -14.31
CA GLU A 78 9.63 -9.57 -13.93
C GLU A 78 9.35 -10.77 -13.00
N GLU A 79 9.98 -11.89 -13.28
CA GLU A 79 9.83 -13.10 -12.48
C GLU A 79 10.50 -12.90 -11.11
N ARG A 80 9.69 -12.92 -10.05
CA ARG A 80 10.15 -12.81 -8.67
C ARG A 80 9.87 -14.13 -7.94
N PRO A 81 10.87 -14.73 -7.27
CA PRO A 81 10.67 -15.99 -6.54
C PRO A 81 9.53 -15.92 -5.52
N GLN A 82 9.33 -14.74 -4.91
CA GLN A 82 8.29 -14.49 -3.92
C GLN A 82 6.88 -14.75 -4.47
N ILE A 83 6.62 -14.54 -5.77
CA ILE A 83 5.33 -14.84 -6.36
C ILE A 83 5.05 -16.34 -6.27
N LEU A 84 5.97 -17.18 -6.73
CA LEU A 84 5.78 -18.63 -6.71
C LEU A 84 5.80 -19.20 -5.30
N SER A 85 6.66 -18.69 -4.42
CA SER A 85 6.69 -19.07 -3.00
C SER A 85 5.36 -18.75 -2.33
N ALA A 86 4.81 -17.56 -2.58
CA ALA A 86 3.56 -17.14 -1.99
C ALA A 86 2.39 -18.06 -2.36
N PHE A 87 2.16 -18.26 -3.67
CA PHE A 87 1.05 -19.09 -4.12
C PHE A 87 1.27 -20.57 -3.76
N SER A 88 2.52 -21.05 -3.69
CA SER A 88 2.79 -22.41 -3.20
C SER A 88 2.49 -22.56 -1.70
N ALA A 89 2.79 -21.54 -0.91
CA ALA A 89 2.44 -21.51 0.52
C ALA A 89 0.92 -21.49 0.72
N ILE A 90 0.20 -20.66 -0.04
CA ILE A 90 -1.27 -20.61 -0.03
C ILE A 90 -1.87 -21.98 -0.36
N ASP A 91 -1.40 -22.61 -1.44
CA ASP A 91 -1.88 -23.93 -1.89
C ASP A 91 -1.64 -25.02 -0.85
N SER A 92 -0.58 -24.88 -0.05
CA SER A 92 -0.23 -25.81 1.04
C SER A 92 -0.88 -25.47 2.38
N GLY A 93 -1.80 -24.50 2.42
CA GLY A 93 -2.47 -24.05 3.65
C GLY A 93 -1.63 -23.15 4.56
N ARG A 94 -0.40 -22.77 4.17
CA ARG A 94 0.47 -21.83 4.90
C ARG A 94 0.16 -20.38 4.50
N ILE A 95 -1.07 -19.94 4.77
CA ILE A 95 -1.59 -18.64 4.32
C ILE A 95 -0.71 -17.47 4.80
N ALA A 96 -0.29 -17.47 6.06
CA ALA A 96 0.54 -16.40 6.62
C ALA A 96 1.89 -16.23 5.90
N ASP A 97 2.54 -17.34 5.52
CA ASP A 97 3.76 -17.32 4.72
C ASP A 97 3.47 -16.76 3.32
N GLY A 98 2.35 -17.17 2.72
CA GLY A 98 1.89 -16.67 1.44
C GLY A 98 1.67 -15.15 1.41
N VAL A 99 0.99 -14.64 2.44
CA VAL A 99 0.74 -13.20 2.62
C VAL A 99 2.04 -12.44 2.80
N LYS A 100 3.00 -12.97 3.59
CA LYS A 100 4.31 -12.35 3.77
C LYS A 100 5.08 -12.27 2.45
N ASP A 101 5.10 -13.33 1.66
CA ASP A 101 5.82 -13.36 0.39
C ASP A 101 5.18 -12.41 -0.64
N LEU A 102 3.85 -12.35 -0.72
CA LEU A 102 3.14 -11.34 -1.53
C LEU A 102 3.47 -9.93 -1.06
N ALA A 103 3.44 -9.67 0.25
CA ALA A 103 3.77 -8.36 0.80
C ALA A 103 5.21 -7.95 0.46
N ILE A 104 6.18 -8.88 0.44
CA ILE A 104 7.54 -8.60 -0.01
C ILE A 104 7.53 -8.22 -1.49
N HIS A 105 6.83 -8.98 -2.33
CA HIS A 105 6.72 -8.68 -3.76
C HIS A 105 6.13 -7.28 -4.01
N GLU A 106 5.04 -6.95 -3.32
CA GLU A 106 4.40 -5.64 -3.43
C GLU A 106 5.27 -4.52 -2.85
N GLN A 107 5.62 -4.60 -1.58
CA GLN A 107 6.20 -3.49 -0.83
C GLN A 107 7.68 -3.27 -1.16
N ILE A 108 8.42 -4.34 -1.45
CA ILE A 108 9.87 -4.29 -1.65
C ILE A 108 10.21 -4.37 -3.13
N ASN A 109 9.66 -5.34 -3.88
CA ASN A 109 10.06 -5.51 -5.28
C ASN A 109 9.38 -4.49 -6.22
N ILE A 110 8.18 -4.01 -5.87
CA ILE A 110 7.44 -3.04 -6.69
C ILE A 110 7.52 -1.64 -6.09
N LEU A 111 6.95 -1.41 -4.91
CA LEU A 111 6.77 -0.06 -4.38
C LEU A 111 8.09 0.60 -3.96
N GLN A 112 9.05 -0.16 -3.40
CA GLN A 112 10.32 0.44 -2.98
C GLN A 112 11.04 1.15 -4.14
N PRO A 113 11.37 0.48 -5.27
CA PRO A 113 11.99 1.15 -6.41
C PRO A 113 11.04 2.12 -7.13
N ALA A 114 9.73 1.86 -7.16
CA ALA A 114 8.78 2.69 -7.90
C ALA A 114 8.43 4.03 -7.23
N MET A 115 8.49 4.09 -5.89
CA MET A 115 8.11 5.29 -5.14
C MET A 115 9.01 5.62 -3.95
N TYR A 116 9.37 4.65 -3.11
CA TYR A 116 10.01 4.96 -1.82
C TYR A 116 11.50 5.27 -1.95
N ASN A 117 12.11 4.88 -3.07
CA ASN A 117 13.46 5.29 -3.44
C ASN A 117 13.50 6.70 -4.06
N ASP A 118 12.37 7.32 -4.42
CA ASP A 118 12.35 8.73 -4.84
C ASP A 118 12.65 9.62 -3.63
N PRO A 119 13.77 10.38 -3.63
CA PRO A 119 14.19 11.13 -2.44
C PRO A 119 13.19 12.21 -2.03
N THR A 120 12.50 12.82 -3.00
CA THR A 120 11.48 13.83 -2.71
C THR A 120 10.28 13.19 -2.00
N PHE A 121 9.78 12.08 -2.53
CA PHE A 121 8.66 11.37 -1.93
C PHE A 121 9.00 10.87 -0.52
N ALA A 122 10.18 10.27 -0.34
CA ALA A 122 10.65 9.84 0.97
C ALA A 122 10.75 11.01 1.97
N LEU A 123 11.28 12.16 1.55
CA LEU A 123 11.34 13.36 2.38
C LEU A 123 9.94 13.86 2.78
N LEU A 124 9.00 13.88 1.83
CA LEU A 124 7.61 14.30 2.09
C LEU A 124 6.91 13.37 3.09
N MET A 125 7.12 12.05 2.99
CA MET A 125 6.57 11.09 3.96
C MET A 125 7.14 11.30 5.37
N ARG A 126 8.44 11.56 5.48
CA ARG A 126 9.09 11.87 6.76
C ARG A 126 8.59 13.19 7.35
N ALA A 127 8.44 14.22 6.52
CA ALA A 127 7.90 15.51 6.94
C ALA A 127 6.46 15.38 7.46
N ASN A 128 5.62 14.59 6.78
CA ASN A 128 4.26 14.28 7.24
C ASN A 128 4.28 13.58 8.61
N GLN A 129 5.10 12.53 8.77
CA GLN A 129 5.20 11.78 10.03
C GLN A 129 5.64 12.68 11.19
N PHE A 130 6.68 13.49 10.97
CA PHE A 130 7.20 14.42 11.97
C PHE A 130 6.15 15.45 12.39
N ALA A 131 5.52 16.10 11.41
CA ALA A 131 4.51 17.12 11.66
C ALA A 131 3.27 16.55 12.38
N TRP A 132 2.82 15.35 11.99
CA TRP A 132 1.70 14.68 12.63
C TRP A 132 2.03 14.26 14.07
N ALA A 133 3.19 13.61 14.30
CA ALA A 133 3.56 13.10 15.62
C ALA A 133 3.78 14.21 16.66
N LEU A 134 4.28 15.37 16.22
CA LEU A 134 4.51 16.54 17.08
C LEU A 134 3.33 17.53 17.11
N HIS A 135 2.19 17.19 16.48
CA HIS A 135 1.01 18.06 16.41
C HIS A 135 1.31 19.46 15.85
N ILE A 136 2.24 19.55 14.89
CA ILE A 136 2.57 20.81 14.23
C ILE A 136 1.38 21.20 13.35
N PRO A 137 0.84 22.43 13.48
CA PRO A 137 -0.38 22.84 12.78
C PRO A 137 -0.06 23.16 11.31
N THR A 138 0.10 22.12 10.49
CA THR A 138 0.32 22.24 9.04
C THR A 138 -0.98 22.18 8.23
N GLY A 139 -2.11 21.86 8.89
CA GLY A 139 -3.44 21.70 8.27
C GLY A 139 -3.56 20.49 7.31
N SER A 140 -2.45 19.85 6.96
CA SER A 140 -2.37 18.80 5.94
C SER A 140 -1.67 17.52 6.42
N ALA A 141 -0.94 17.55 7.54
CA ALA A 141 -0.34 16.35 8.10
C ALA A 141 -1.42 15.36 8.56
N ARG A 142 -1.27 14.09 8.18
CA ARG A 142 -2.23 13.02 8.47
C ARG A 142 -1.53 11.81 9.11
N GLU A 143 -2.27 11.12 9.96
CA GLU A 143 -1.87 9.81 10.50
C GLU A 143 -1.77 8.81 9.35
N ILE A 144 -0.64 8.12 9.26
CA ILE A 144 -0.50 6.97 8.34
C ILE A 144 -1.10 5.76 9.05
N GLN A 145 -2.23 5.28 8.53
CA GLN A 145 -2.96 4.15 9.07
C GLN A 145 -3.61 3.33 7.96
N LEU A 146 -3.91 2.07 8.26
CA LEU A 146 -4.70 1.18 7.42
C LEU A 146 -6.02 0.88 8.14
N ALA A 147 -7.14 1.23 7.52
CA ALA A 147 -8.47 0.98 8.05
C ALA A 147 -9.05 -0.34 7.52
N PHE A 148 -9.48 -1.24 8.40
CA PHE A 148 -10.00 -2.57 8.01
C PHE A 148 -11.52 -2.64 7.88
N ALA A 149 -12.25 -1.68 8.46
CA ALA A 149 -13.70 -1.58 8.39
C ALA A 149 -14.10 -0.11 8.36
N ASN A 150 -15.32 0.18 7.93
CA ASN A 150 -15.85 1.54 7.95
C ASN A 150 -15.76 2.13 9.38
N GLN A 151 -15.24 3.35 9.48
CA GLN A 151 -15.06 4.03 10.78
C GLN A 151 -16.37 4.62 11.32
N CYS A 152 -17.47 4.49 10.56
CA CYS A 152 -18.79 4.98 10.92
C CYS A 152 -19.51 3.96 11.81
N THR A 153 -19.12 3.84 13.07
CA THR A 153 -19.95 3.14 14.08
C THR A 153 -20.56 4.15 15.04
N VAL A 154 -21.88 4.03 15.27
CA VAL A 154 -22.68 4.90 16.16
C VAL A 154 -22.18 4.86 17.61
N THR A 155 -21.46 3.80 17.99
CA THR A 155 -20.96 3.56 19.36
C THR A 155 -19.52 3.99 19.58
N GLY A 156 -18.83 4.56 18.57
CA GLY A 156 -17.42 4.95 18.69
C GLY A 156 -16.48 3.79 19.01
N ALA A 157 -16.91 2.54 18.77
CA ALA A 157 -16.12 1.36 19.04
C ALA A 157 -14.94 1.31 18.06
N ASN A 158 -13.81 1.84 18.53
CA ASN A 158 -12.46 1.79 17.96
C ASN A 158 -12.43 1.36 16.50
N ALA A 159 -12.44 2.35 15.60
CA ALA A 159 -12.07 2.16 14.20
C ALA A 159 -10.90 1.17 14.15
N LYS A 160 -11.19 -0.03 13.63
CA LYS A 160 -10.28 -1.18 13.56
C LYS A 160 -9.20 -0.80 12.56
N ASN A 161 -8.24 0.01 12.98
CA ASN A 161 -7.16 0.52 12.15
C ASN A 161 -5.83 0.03 12.71
N GLU A 162 -4.87 -0.25 11.84
CA GLU A 162 -3.47 -0.39 12.22
C GLU A 162 -2.75 0.92 11.90
N ARG A 163 -2.10 1.53 12.89
CA ARG A 163 -1.27 2.73 12.69
C ARG A 163 0.17 2.32 12.34
N PHE A 164 0.81 3.12 11.50
CA PHE A 164 2.24 3.00 11.22
C PHE A 164 3.14 3.16 12.45
N SER A 165 3.23 4.37 13.01
CA SER A 165 4.03 4.68 14.22
C SER A 165 3.59 5.99 14.87
N LYS A 166 3.79 6.13 16.18
CA LYS A 166 3.67 7.42 16.91
C LYS A 166 4.98 8.21 16.95
N GLU A 167 6.10 7.59 16.58
CA GLU A 167 7.43 8.20 16.71
C GLU A 167 7.64 9.28 15.64
N PRO A 168 8.11 10.48 16.00
CA PRO A 168 8.35 11.57 15.03
C PRO A 168 9.41 11.22 13.97
N LEU A 169 10.35 10.35 14.32
CA LEU A 169 11.46 9.94 13.44
C LEU A 169 11.19 8.64 12.67
N ALA A 170 9.98 8.07 12.81
CA ALA A 170 9.60 6.91 12.01
C ALA A 170 9.64 7.23 10.52
N ASN A 171 10.02 6.24 9.70
CA ASN A 171 10.24 6.44 8.28
C ASN A 171 9.48 5.39 7.47
N LEU A 172 8.38 5.80 6.82
CA LEU A 172 7.61 4.90 5.96
C LEU A 172 8.41 4.43 4.73
N ALA A 173 9.38 5.23 4.26
CA ALA A 173 10.24 4.84 3.15
C ALA A 173 11.29 3.79 3.56
N ASP A 174 11.54 3.61 4.86
CA ASP A 174 12.38 2.52 5.35
C ASP A 174 11.68 1.18 5.15
N PRO A 175 12.30 0.24 4.40
CA PRO A 175 11.66 -1.02 4.05
C PRO A 175 11.38 -1.91 5.27
N GLN A 176 12.22 -1.87 6.30
CA GLN A 176 12.05 -2.72 7.48
C GLN A 176 10.89 -2.23 8.34
N GLN A 177 10.85 -0.92 8.63
CA GLN A 177 9.77 -0.31 9.39
C GLN A 177 8.42 -0.48 8.67
N ARG A 178 8.39 -0.25 7.35
CA ARG A 178 7.18 -0.43 6.54
C ARG A 178 6.73 -1.87 6.51
N MET A 179 7.63 -2.83 6.30
CA MET A 179 7.27 -4.25 6.31
C MET A 179 6.76 -4.70 7.69
N ALA A 180 7.35 -4.22 8.77
CA ALA A 180 6.84 -4.50 10.12
C ALA A 180 5.39 -4.00 10.29
N PHE A 181 5.09 -2.79 9.79
CA PHE A 181 3.73 -2.27 9.78
C PHE A 181 2.77 -3.08 8.89
N VAL A 182 3.16 -3.41 7.66
CA VAL A 182 2.33 -4.20 6.74
C VAL A 182 2.00 -5.58 7.30
N LEU A 183 2.98 -6.27 7.90
CA LEU A 183 2.76 -7.59 8.48
C LEU A 183 1.89 -7.55 9.74
N ARG A 184 2.03 -6.52 10.60
CA ARG A 184 1.09 -6.31 11.71
C ARG A 184 -0.32 -6.07 11.19
N ALA A 185 -0.46 -5.26 10.14
CA ALA A 185 -1.76 -4.98 9.55
C ALA A 185 -2.40 -6.25 8.97
N ALA A 186 -1.62 -7.09 8.27
CA ALA A 186 -2.08 -8.37 7.74
C ALA A 186 -2.51 -9.33 8.86
N GLN A 187 -1.71 -9.45 9.93
CA GLN A 187 -2.07 -10.25 11.10
C GLN A 187 -3.35 -9.73 11.76
N ARG A 188 -3.51 -8.41 11.85
CA ARG A 188 -4.72 -7.80 12.41
C ARG A 188 -5.94 -8.14 11.57
N PHE A 189 -5.83 -8.04 10.25
CA PHE A 189 -6.90 -8.42 9.33
C PHE A 189 -7.28 -9.90 9.50
N ASP A 190 -6.29 -10.79 9.58
CA ASP A 190 -6.50 -12.22 9.82
C ASP A 190 -7.26 -12.49 11.14
N GLN A 191 -6.89 -11.81 12.23
CA GLN A 191 -7.63 -11.90 13.50
C GLN A 191 -9.08 -11.43 13.37
N LEU A 192 -9.35 -10.40 12.56
CA LEU A 192 -10.72 -9.92 12.35
C LEU A 192 -11.56 -10.97 11.59
N LEU A 193 -10.98 -11.68 10.64
CA LEU A 193 -11.67 -12.73 9.89
C LEU A 193 -11.95 -13.99 10.72
N HIS A 194 -11.16 -14.25 11.77
CA HIS A 194 -11.38 -15.39 12.67
C HIS A 194 -12.37 -15.11 13.81
N ASP A 195 -12.75 -13.85 14.02
CA ASP A 195 -13.78 -13.46 14.98
C ASP A 195 -15.15 -13.40 14.27
N PRO A 196 -16.16 -14.19 14.67
CA PRO A 196 -17.43 -14.29 13.94
C PRO A 196 -18.16 -12.96 13.75
N LEU A 197 -18.14 -12.08 14.76
CA LEU A 197 -18.82 -10.78 14.68
C LEU A 197 -18.00 -9.80 13.86
N LYS A 198 -16.68 -9.76 14.10
CA LYS A 198 -15.82 -8.81 13.38
C LYS A 198 -15.66 -9.17 11.91
N LYS A 199 -15.71 -10.46 11.56
CA LYS A 199 -15.70 -10.95 10.19
C LYS A 199 -16.86 -10.35 9.40
N TYR A 200 -18.06 -10.38 9.98
CA TYR A 200 -19.25 -9.79 9.35
C TYR A 200 -19.07 -8.30 9.06
N ASP A 201 -18.50 -7.54 9.99
CA ASP A 201 -18.23 -6.10 9.78
C ASP A 201 -17.28 -5.85 8.59
N VAL A 202 -16.23 -6.68 8.48
CA VAL A 202 -15.23 -6.59 7.41
C VAL A 202 -15.86 -6.98 6.07
N GLU A 203 -16.56 -8.10 6.00
CA GLU A 203 -17.22 -8.57 4.78
C GLU A 203 -18.29 -7.58 4.30
N ASN A 204 -19.08 -7.02 5.22
CA ASN A 204 -20.06 -5.99 4.89
C ASN A 204 -19.39 -4.70 4.39
N SER A 205 -18.29 -4.28 5.01
CA SER A 205 -17.51 -3.11 4.53
C SER A 205 -17.01 -3.34 3.10
N LEU A 206 -16.47 -4.53 2.81
CA LEU A 206 -16.01 -4.89 1.46
C LEU A 206 -17.17 -4.95 0.46
N TYR A 207 -18.32 -5.51 0.85
CA TYR A 207 -19.52 -5.54 0.02
C TYR A 207 -19.99 -4.13 -0.35
N LEU A 208 -20.06 -3.23 0.64
CA LEU A 208 -20.45 -1.84 0.43
C LEU A 208 -19.48 -1.10 -0.50
N ILE A 209 -18.16 -1.29 -0.34
CA ILE A 209 -17.17 -0.67 -1.23
C ILE A 209 -17.33 -1.19 -2.67
N ALA A 210 -17.55 -2.49 -2.85
CA ALA A 210 -17.69 -3.10 -4.17
C ALA A 210 -18.99 -2.71 -4.91
N HIS A 211 -20.02 -2.28 -4.17
CA HIS A 211 -21.35 -1.95 -4.72
C HIS A 211 -21.77 -0.50 -4.51
N ALA A 212 -20.91 0.33 -3.91
CA ALA A 212 -21.14 1.76 -3.79
C ALA A 212 -21.24 2.36 -5.20
N ARG A 213 -22.41 2.91 -5.52
CA ARG A 213 -22.71 3.64 -6.74
C ARG A 213 -22.51 5.13 -6.53
#